data_AF-A0A240A996-F1
#
_entry.id   AF-A0A240A996-F1
#
_cell.length_a   1.000
_cell.length_b   1.000
_cell.length_c   1.000
_cell.angle_alpha   90.00
_cell.angle_beta   90.00
_cell.angle_gamma   90.00
#
_symmetry.space_group_name_H-M   'P 1'
#
loop_
_entity.id
_entity.type
_entity.pdbx_description
1 polymer ?
#
loop_
_entity_poly.entity_id
_entity_poly.type
_entity_poly.pdbx_seq_one_letter_code
_entity_poly.pdbx_strand_id
1 'polypeptide(L)'
;MVDLEQNPDMLVFRGGPKDFPDTLPESVKVVQIGYAGIEMLLDAGILAKHAARGVRFANAAGIYDDTVAESTLGLLLAVSHRHKAVRREWNQSQLFDETEFLFDNKKLALIGAGGIGKKLIEFLAPFGVEVTAVNRSGREVKGAVQTVAMSDAEAMAQVWANNEYFVLLAPLTPDTKHLVNAEVLAAMPSNAVIVNVGRGGLIDTEALTDALRHGTIAGAGLDVTEPEPLPADHPLWDMDTVVITPHTANIPRFMERRVGALAVKNWEKFASGEQMHTEVDVDAGY
;
A
#
# COMPACT_ATOMS: atom_id res chain seq x y z
N MET A 1 -5.11 29.24 -10.39
CA MET A 1 -5.77 28.87 -9.12
C MET A 1 -6.49 30.10 -8.62
N VAL A 2 -7.64 29.93 -7.98
CA VAL A 2 -8.46 31.00 -7.39
C VAL A 2 -8.68 30.68 -5.91
N ASP A 3 -8.91 31.70 -5.08
CA ASP A 3 -9.20 31.49 -3.66
C ASP A 3 -10.60 30.88 -3.48
N LEU A 4 -10.83 30.22 -2.34
CA LEU A 4 -12.13 29.58 -2.05
C LEU A 4 -13.29 30.61 -2.03
N GLU A 5 -13.00 31.85 -1.61
CA GLU A 5 -13.94 32.97 -1.61
C GLU A 5 -14.38 33.40 -3.03
N GLN A 6 -13.63 33.00 -4.06
CA GLN A 6 -13.96 33.26 -5.46
C GLN A 6 -14.90 32.20 -6.06
N ASN A 7 -15.49 31.34 -5.23
CA ASN A 7 -16.46 30.29 -5.59
C ASN A 7 -15.96 29.34 -6.70
N PRO A 8 -14.85 28.62 -6.49
CA PRO A 8 -14.40 27.62 -7.45
C PRO A 8 -15.38 26.45 -7.54
N ASP A 9 -15.40 25.76 -8.68
CA ASP A 9 -16.15 24.51 -8.83
C ASP A 9 -15.40 23.28 -8.30
N MET A 10 -14.08 23.40 -8.18
CA MET A 10 -13.18 22.33 -7.74
C MET A 10 -12.16 22.84 -6.73
N LEU A 11 -12.01 22.10 -5.64
CA LEU A 11 -10.97 22.32 -4.63
C LEU A 11 -9.86 21.27 -4.79
N VAL A 12 -8.60 21.70 -4.84
CA VAL A 12 -7.45 20.81 -4.68
C VAL A 12 -6.95 20.93 -3.25
N PHE A 13 -7.15 19.88 -2.46
CA PHE A 13 -6.88 19.85 -1.03
C PHE A 13 -5.65 18.99 -0.69
N ARG A 14 -4.80 19.48 0.22
CA ARG A 14 -3.53 18.80 0.59
C ARG A 14 -3.27 18.73 2.09
N GLY A 15 -4.16 19.30 2.91
CA GLY A 15 -3.98 19.38 4.36
C GLY A 15 -4.49 18.13 5.09
N GLY A 16 -4.42 18.18 6.42
CA GLY A 16 -5.06 17.20 7.29
C GLY A 16 -6.49 17.59 7.71
N PRO A 17 -7.15 16.84 8.60
CA PRO A 17 -8.55 17.10 8.94
C PRO A 17 -8.76 18.47 9.56
N LYS A 18 -7.75 18.98 10.29
CA LYS A 18 -7.76 20.31 10.90
C LYS A 18 -7.63 21.46 9.90
N ASP A 19 -7.13 21.16 8.70
CA ASP A 19 -6.93 22.14 7.63
C ASP A 19 -8.11 22.15 6.65
N PHE A 20 -9.03 21.18 6.75
CA PHE A 20 -10.17 21.07 5.85
C PHE A 20 -11.22 22.14 6.21
N PRO A 21 -11.73 22.92 5.24
CA PRO A 21 -12.75 23.93 5.53
C PRO A 21 -14.03 23.33 6.12
N ASP A 22 -14.51 23.88 7.24
CA ASP A 22 -15.76 23.42 7.88
C ASP A 22 -16.97 23.45 6.93
N THR A 23 -16.97 24.41 6.01
CA THR A 23 -17.97 24.56 4.95
C THR A 23 -17.27 24.77 3.62
N LEU A 24 -17.88 24.22 2.56
CA LEU A 24 -17.50 24.50 1.18
C LEU A 24 -18.54 25.42 0.56
N PRO A 25 -18.15 26.38 -0.30
CA PRO A 25 -19.08 27.12 -1.15
C PRO A 25 -19.96 26.18 -1.96
N GLU A 26 -21.20 26.59 -2.25
CA GLU A 26 -22.14 25.77 -3.04
C GLU A 26 -21.66 25.47 -4.46
N SER A 27 -20.75 26.29 -4.98
CA SER A 27 -20.10 26.07 -6.27
C SER A 27 -19.22 24.82 -6.27
N VAL A 28 -18.57 24.48 -5.16
CA VAL A 28 -17.63 23.36 -5.09
C VAL A 28 -18.39 22.05 -5.26
N LYS A 29 -18.16 21.37 -6.39
CA LYS A 29 -18.72 20.05 -6.69
C LYS A 29 -17.72 18.92 -6.54
N VAL A 30 -16.43 19.23 -6.72
CA VAL A 30 -15.36 18.23 -6.67
C VAL A 30 -14.26 18.65 -5.70
N VAL A 31 -13.78 17.72 -4.89
CA VAL A 31 -12.57 17.87 -4.09
C VAL A 31 -11.52 16.84 -4.54
N GLN A 32 -10.42 17.32 -5.11
CA GLN A 32 -9.23 16.51 -5.39
C GLN A 32 -8.29 16.54 -4.19
N ILE A 33 -8.17 15.40 -3.53
CA ILE A 33 -7.26 15.18 -2.42
C ILE A 33 -5.85 14.89 -2.98
N GLY A 34 -4.83 15.47 -2.36
CA GLY A 34 -3.42 15.39 -2.76
C GLY A 34 -2.68 14.13 -2.29
N TYR A 35 -3.38 13.18 -1.69
CA TYR A 35 -2.83 11.90 -1.24
C TYR A 35 -3.78 10.77 -1.59
N ALA A 36 -3.25 9.54 -1.66
CA ALA A 36 -4.01 8.36 -2.06
C ALA A 36 -4.84 7.80 -0.88
N GLY A 37 -4.24 7.74 0.32
CA GLY A 37 -4.90 7.32 1.55
C GLY A 37 -5.78 8.39 2.16
N ILE A 38 -7.06 8.11 2.32
CA ILE A 38 -8.07 9.09 2.78
C ILE A 38 -8.55 8.83 4.22
N GLU A 39 -7.95 7.86 4.91
CA GLU A 39 -8.42 7.33 6.20
C GLU A 39 -8.61 8.45 7.23
N MET A 40 -7.64 9.37 7.31
CA MET A 40 -7.69 10.53 8.21
C MET A 40 -8.89 11.47 7.97
N LEU A 41 -9.34 11.63 6.72
CA LEU A 41 -10.50 12.47 6.39
C LEU A 41 -11.81 11.70 6.56
N LEU A 42 -11.77 10.39 6.29
CA LEU A 42 -12.89 9.49 6.51
C LEU A 42 -13.23 9.40 8.00
N ASP A 43 -12.25 9.13 8.85
CA ASP A 43 -12.38 9.01 10.31
C ASP A 43 -12.86 10.31 10.97
N ALA A 44 -12.48 11.46 10.39
CA ALA A 44 -12.94 12.77 10.83
C ALA A 44 -14.39 13.10 10.39
N GLY A 45 -15.06 12.20 9.63
CA GLY A 45 -16.41 12.41 9.11
C GLY A 45 -16.53 13.47 8.03
N ILE A 46 -15.39 13.97 7.51
CA ILE A 46 -15.35 15.06 6.52
C ILE A 46 -15.98 14.59 5.22
N LEU A 47 -15.57 13.44 4.70
CA LEU A 47 -16.05 12.93 3.42
C LEU A 47 -17.57 12.73 3.44
N ALA A 48 -18.10 12.02 4.44
CA ALA A 48 -19.53 11.77 4.59
C ALA A 48 -20.36 13.06 4.71
N LYS A 49 -19.89 14.02 5.53
CA LYS A 49 -20.57 15.32 5.73
C LYS A 49 -20.77 16.10 4.42
N HIS A 50 -19.76 16.12 3.56
CA HIS A 50 -19.79 16.89 2.32
C HIS A 50 -20.39 16.10 1.15
N ALA A 51 -20.22 14.77 1.13
CA ALA A 51 -20.87 13.89 0.16
C ALA A 51 -22.40 13.93 0.26
N ALA A 52 -22.93 14.03 1.48
CA ALA A 52 -24.38 14.25 1.72
C ALA A 52 -24.93 15.55 1.09
N ARG A 53 -24.05 16.48 0.70
CA ARG A 53 -24.41 17.74 0.00
C ARG A 53 -24.11 17.68 -1.51
N GLY A 54 -23.78 16.51 -2.05
CA GLY A 54 -23.50 16.29 -3.47
C GLY A 54 -22.07 16.60 -3.89
N VAL A 55 -21.13 16.79 -2.96
CA VAL A 55 -19.70 16.94 -3.27
C VAL A 55 -19.10 15.56 -3.55
N ARG A 56 -18.41 15.41 -4.68
CA ARG A 56 -17.69 14.19 -5.03
C ARG A 56 -16.20 14.35 -4.72
N PHE A 57 -15.56 13.26 -4.32
CA PHE A 57 -14.15 13.26 -3.91
C PHE A 57 -13.32 12.43 -4.88
N ALA A 58 -12.12 12.91 -5.17
CA ALA A 58 -11.11 12.14 -5.90
C ALA A 58 -9.80 12.14 -5.11
N ASN A 59 -9.14 10.99 -5.01
CA ASN A 59 -7.84 10.87 -4.34
C ASN A 59 -6.68 10.96 -5.35
N ALA A 60 -5.44 10.87 -4.86
CA ALA A 60 -4.23 10.91 -5.68
C ALA A 60 -3.72 9.52 -6.13
N ALA A 61 -4.59 8.49 -6.18
CA ALA A 61 -4.20 7.19 -6.72
C ALA A 61 -3.62 7.32 -8.15
N GLY A 62 -2.62 6.51 -8.49
CA GLY A 62 -1.93 6.60 -9.78
C GLY A 62 -0.71 7.54 -9.79
N ILE A 63 -0.65 8.55 -8.92
CA ILE A 63 0.47 9.52 -8.92
C ILE A 63 1.76 8.92 -8.36
N TYR A 64 1.63 8.00 -7.41
CA TYR A 64 2.74 7.39 -6.68
C TYR A 64 3.05 5.96 -7.14
N ASP A 65 2.41 5.47 -8.21
CA ASP A 65 2.54 4.09 -8.68
C ASP A 65 4.00 3.69 -8.92
N ASP A 66 4.76 4.53 -9.63
CA ASP A 66 6.17 4.28 -9.93
C ASP A 66 7.04 4.28 -8.67
N THR A 67 6.89 5.31 -7.82
CA THR A 67 7.78 5.49 -6.66
C THR A 67 7.52 4.44 -5.59
N VAL A 68 6.26 4.07 -5.34
CA VAL A 68 5.94 3.03 -4.37
C VAL A 68 6.34 1.64 -4.90
N ALA A 69 6.10 1.35 -6.18
CA ALA A 69 6.57 0.09 -6.76
C ALA A 69 8.10 -0.04 -6.72
N GLU A 70 8.83 1.05 -6.98
CA GLU A 70 10.29 1.08 -6.89
C GLU A 70 10.78 0.85 -5.46
N SER A 71 10.23 1.56 -4.47
CA SER A 71 10.53 1.34 -3.05
C SER A 71 10.21 -0.09 -2.60
N THR A 72 9.12 -0.66 -3.10
CA THR A 72 8.72 -2.05 -2.79
C THR A 72 9.74 -3.06 -3.32
N LEU A 73 10.19 -2.90 -4.57
CA LEU A 73 11.26 -3.73 -5.13
C LEU A 73 12.56 -3.57 -4.32
N GLY A 74 12.90 -2.34 -3.92
CA GLY A 74 14.03 -2.05 -3.05
C GLY A 74 13.96 -2.81 -1.72
N LEU A 75 12.80 -2.81 -1.05
CA LEU A 75 12.58 -3.55 0.20
C LEU A 75 12.66 -5.07 -0.01
N LEU A 76 12.01 -5.60 -1.06
CA LEU A 76 12.09 -7.02 -1.40
C LEU A 76 13.54 -7.49 -1.55
N LEU A 77 14.34 -6.75 -2.31
CA LEU A 77 15.75 -7.05 -2.51
C LEU A 77 16.55 -6.89 -1.21
N ALA A 78 16.30 -5.83 -0.43
CA ALA A 78 17.04 -5.57 0.80
C ALA A 78 16.85 -6.66 1.86
N VAL A 79 15.62 -7.18 1.99
CA VAL A 79 15.33 -8.31 2.88
C VAL A 79 15.91 -9.61 2.32
N SER A 80 15.62 -9.95 1.05
CA SER A 80 16.07 -11.22 0.45
C SER A 80 17.58 -11.37 0.41
N HIS A 81 18.29 -10.26 0.14
CA HIS A 81 19.75 -10.24 0.09
C HIS A 81 20.41 -9.99 1.46
N ARG A 82 19.62 -9.99 2.54
CA ARG A 82 20.10 -9.81 3.92
C ARG A 82 20.93 -8.54 4.13
N HIS A 83 20.59 -7.43 3.46
CA HIS A 83 21.38 -6.19 3.51
C HIS A 83 21.55 -5.66 4.94
N LYS A 84 20.54 -5.80 5.82
CA LYS A 84 20.62 -5.34 7.22
C LYS A 84 21.55 -6.19 8.09
N ALA A 85 21.72 -7.48 7.76
CA ALA A 85 22.58 -8.38 8.51
C ALA A 85 24.07 -8.02 8.39
N VAL A 86 24.44 -7.21 7.39
CA VAL A 86 25.81 -6.76 7.19
C VAL A 86 26.15 -5.65 8.20
N ARG A 87 27.04 -5.98 9.14
CA ARG A 87 27.62 -5.04 10.11
C ARG A 87 29.11 -4.86 9.82
N ARG A 88 29.86 -4.21 10.73
CA ARG A 88 31.33 -4.06 10.59
C ARG A 88 32.05 -5.40 10.44
N GLU A 89 31.45 -6.46 10.97
CA GLU A 89 31.84 -7.85 10.82
C GLU A 89 30.59 -8.65 10.42
N TRP A 90 30.74 -9.66 9.57
CA TRP A 90 29.65 -10.55 9.17
C TRP A 90 30.15 -11.98 8.97
N ASN A 91 29.24 -12.95 9.10
CA ASN A 91 29.52 -14.35 8.83
C ASN A 91 29.14 -14.68 7.38
N GLN A 92 30.14 -14.80 6.51
CA GLN A 92 29.92 -15.06 5.09
C GLN A 92 29.20 -16.39 4.83
N SER A 93 29.53 -17.45 5.56
CA SER A 93 28.90 -18.76 5.37
C SER A 93 27.42 -18.72 5.74
N GLN A 94 27.08 -18.07 6.86
CA GLN A 94 25.68 -17.87 7.24
C GLN A 94 24.92 -17.10 6.15
N LEU A 95 25.49 -16.01 5.63
CA LEU A 95 24.83 -15.22 4.60
C LEU A 95 24.68 -15.96 3.27
N PHE A 96 25.56 -16.91 2.94
CA PHE A 96 25.36 -17.78 1.77
C PHE A 96 24.14 -18.68 1.92
N ASP A 97 23.89 -19.19 3.12
CA ASP A 97 22.75 -20.09 3.40
C ASP A 97 21.42 -19.32 3.50
N GLU A 98 21.47 -18.04 3.85
CA GLU A 98 20.28 -17.22 4.14
C GLU A 98 19.88 -16.25 3.02
N THR A 99 20.73 -16.05 2.01
CA THR A 99 20.48 -15.11 0.91
C THR A 99 19.66 -15.77 -0.19
N GLU A 100 18.54 -15.14 -0.54
CA GLU A 100 17.64 -15.57 -1.61
C GLU A 100 17.62 -14.53 -2.74
N PHE A 101 17.44 -14.98 -3.98
CA PHE A 101 17.36 -14.10 -5.14
C PHE A 101 16.03 -14.26 -5.86
N LEU A 102 15.44 -13.13 -6.29
CA LEU A 102 14.15 -13.14 -6.99
C LEU A 102 14.17 -13.83 -8.36
N PHE A 103 15.33 -13.91 -9.02
CA PHE A 103 15.41 -14.41 -10.39
C PHE A 103 15.11 -15.92 -10.53
N ASP A 104 15.11 -16.64 -9.42
CA ASP A 104 14.98 -18.10 -9.38
C ASP A 104 13.52 -18.56 -9.28
N ASN A 105 12.69 -18.12 -10.24
CA ASN A 105 11.26 -18.49 -10.37
C ASN A 105 10.45 -18.36 -9.07
N LYS A 106 10.72 -17.31 -8.30
CA LYS A 106 10.05 -17.07 -7.00
C LYS A 106 8.56 -16.80 -7.19
N LYS A 107 7.76 -17.21 -6.20
CA LYS A 107 6.31 -16.97 -6.17
C LYS A 107 5.96 -15.82 -5.24
N LEU A 108 5.23 -14.84 -5.76
CA LEU A 108 4.83 -13.64 -5.02
C LEU A 108 3.30 -13.47 -5.02
N ALA A 109 2.73 -13.34 -3.83
CA ALA A 109 1.36 -12.90 -3.62
C ALA A 109 1.31 -11.38 -3.48
N LEU A 110 0.54 -10.72 -4.35
CA LEU A 110 0.35 -9.28 -4.37
C LEU A 110 -1.04 -8.93 -3.83
N ILE A 111 -1.11 -8.53 -2.57
CA ILE A 111 -2.37 -8.22 -1.87
C ILE A 111 -2.71 -6.75 -2.07
N GLY A 112 -3.63 -6.48 -2.99
CA GLY A 112 -3.95 -5.13 -3.45
C GLY A 112 -3.35 -4.83 -4.81
N ALA A 113 -3.95 -5.39 -5.86
CA ALA A 113 -3.47 -5.25 -7.24
C ALA A 113 -3.99 -3.98 -7.98
N GLY A 114 -3.86 -2.83 -7.33
CA GLY A 114 -4.18 -1.50 -7.88
C GLY A 114 -3.12 -0.97 -8.85
N GLY A 115 -3.04 0.36 -9.01
CA GLY A 115 -2.04 1.01 -9.88
C GLY A 115 -0.60 0.64 -9.52
N ILE A 116 -0.23 0.83 -8.25
CA ILE A 116 1.07 0.43 -7.69
C ILE A 116 1.36 -1.05 -7.95
N GLY A 117 0.40 -1.94 -7.67
CA GLY A 117 0.57 -3.38 -7.85
C GLY A 117 0.85 -3.76 -9.30
N LYS A 118 0.14 -3.15 -10.26
CA LYS A 118 0.39 -3.37 -11.70
C LYS A 118 1.78 -2.90 -12.10
N LYS A 119 2.23 -1.75 -11.58
CA LYS A 119 3.58 -1.26 -11.83
C LYS A 119 4.65 -2.18 -11.25
N LEU A 120 4.41 -2.73 -10.05
CA LEU A 120 5.31 -3.70 -9.44
C LEU A 120 5.41 -4.99 -10.26
N ILE A 121 4.30 -5.49 -10.83
CA ILE A 121 4.33 -6.65 -11.76
C ILE A 121 5.26 -6.37 -12.94
N GLU A 122 5.21 -5.16 -13.52
CA GLU A 122 6.13 -4.78 -14.61
C GLU A 122 7.60 -4.78 -14.16
N PHE A 123 7.89 -4.34 -12.94
CA PHE A 123 9.25 -4.31 -12.37
C PHE A 123 9.78 -5.70 -11.99
N LEU A 124 8.89 -6.63 -11.63
CA LEU A 124 9.23 -8.00 -11.29
C LEU A 124 9.40 -8.91 -12.52
N ALA A 125 8.80 -8.54 -13.67
CA ALA A 125 8.86 -9.36 -14.88
C ALA A 125 10.28 -9.72 -15.35
N PRO A 126 11.29 -8.82 -15.31
CA PRO A 126 12.68 -9.17 -15.66
C PRO A 126 13.34 -10.19 -14.73
N PHE A 127 12.80 -10.38 -13.51
CA PHE A 127 13.23 -11.40 -12.56
C PHE A 127 12.48 -12.73 -12.74
N GLY A 128 11.50 -12.84 -13.64
CA GLY A 128 10.75 -14.09 -13.82
C GLY A 128 9.92 -14.52 -12.61
N VAL A 129 9.57 -13.58 -11.73
CA VAL A 129 8.72 -13.84 -10.55
C VAL A 129 7.29 -14.14 -11.00
N GLU A 130 6.72 -15.23 -10.51
CA GLU A 130 5.31 -15.58 -10.73
C GLU A 130 4.43 -14.82 -9.74
N VAL A 131 3.62 -13.88 -10.24
CA VAL A 131 2.77 -13.05 -9.38
C VAL A 131 1.34 -13.59 -9.34
N THR A 132 0.89 -13.97 -8.14
CA THR A 132 -0.53 -14.16 -7.83
C THR A 132 -1.11 -12.84 -7.34
N ALA A 133 -2.01 -12.24 -8.12
CA ALA A 133 -2.67 -11.00 -7.72
C ALA A 133 -3.90 -11.27 -6.84
N VAL A 134 -4.09 -10.48 -5.79
CA VAL A 134 -5.31 -10.49 -4.98
C VAL A 134 -5.96 -9.11 -5.06
N ASN A 135 -7.26 -9.10 -5.36
CA ASN A 135 -8.07 -7.88 -5.32
C ASN A 135 -9.50 -8.19 -4.86
N ARG A 136 -10.31 -7.14 -4.64
CA ARG A 136 -11.67 -7.29 -4.11
C ARG A 136 -12.56 -8.18 -4.97
N SER A 137 -12.48 -8.07 -6.30
CA SER A 137 -13.46 -8.67 -7.22
C SER A 137 -12.97 -9.91 -7.96
N GLY A 138 -11.73 -10.36 -7.73
CA GLY A 138 -11.09 -11.41 -8.53
C GLY A 138 -10.86 -11.02 -10.00
N ARG A 139 -10.95 -9.72 -10.32
CA ARG A 139 -10.80 -9.25 -11.70
C ARG A 139 -9.38 -9.47 -12.18
N GLU A 140 -9.22 -10.06 -13.36
CA GLU A 140 -7.90 -10.30 -13.96
C GLU A 140 -6.98 -9.07 -13.94
N VAL A 141 -5.73 -9.31 -13.54
CA VAL A 141 -4.66 -8.32 -13.52
C VAL A 141 -3.61 -8.72 -14.55
N LYS A 142 -3.40 -7.86 -15.54
CA LYS A 142 -2.42 -8.09 -16.62
C LYS A 142 -1.04 -8.37 -16.03
N GLY A 143 -0.42 -9.47 -16.46
CA GLY A 143 0.92 -9.89 -16.06
C GLY A 143 0.96 -10.79 -14.81
N ALA A 144 -0.14 -10.90 -14.06
CA ALA A 144 -0.26 -11.91 -13.01
C ALA A 144 -0.55 -13.28 -13.63
N VAL A 145 -0.03 -14.35 -13.04
CA VAL A 145 -0.30 -15.74 -13.49
C VAL A 145 -1.72 -16.19 -13.12
N GLN A 146 -2.27 -15.62 -12.05
CA GLN A 146 -3.65 -15.80 -11.63
C GLN A 146 -4.13 -14.58 -10.85
N THR A 147 -5.45 -14.43 -10.70
CA THR A 147 -6.03 -13.42 -9.81
C THR A 147 -7.09 -14.04 -8.92
N VAL A 148 -7.02 -13.74 -7.62
CA VAL A 148 -7.91 -14.26 -6.59
C VAL A 148 -8.74 -13.13 -5.98
N ALA A 149 -10.02 -13.42 -5.72
CA ALA A 149 -10.89 -12.52 -4.98
C ALA A 149 -10.58 -12.63 -3.48
N MET A 150 -10.40 -11.50 -2.80
CA MET A 150 -10.08 -11.50 -1.36
C MET A 150 -11.17 -12.14 -0.48
N SER A 151 -12.42 -12.18 -0.96
CA SER A 151 -13.55 -12.86 -0.29
C SER A 151 -13.56 -14.38 -0.46
N ASP A 152 -12.72 -14.94 -1.34
CA ASP A 152 -12.61 -16.38 -1.54
C ASP A 152 -11.64 -16.98 -0.53
N ALA A 153 -12.17 -17.45 0.60
CA ALA A 153 -11.38 -17.95 1.72
C ALA A 153 -10.52 -19.17 1.36
N GLU A 154 -11.02 -20.07 0.51
CA GLU A 154 -10.28 -21.26 0.09
C GLU A 154 -9.11 -20.87 -0.81
N ALA A 155 -9.36 -20.01 -1.79
CA ALA A 155 -8.29 -19.51 -2.66
C ALA A 155 -7.26 -18.69 -1.86
N MET A 156 -7.70 -17.86 -0.90
CA MET A 156 -6.79 -17.10 -0.04
C MET A 156 -5.92 -18.01 0.84
N ALA A 157 -6.46 -19.11 1.37
CA ALA A 157 -5.65 -20.09 2.10
C ALA A 157 -4.55 -20.69 1.20
N GLN A 158 -4.85 -20.97 -0.07
CA GLN A 158 -3.85 -21.40 -1.05
C GLN A 158 -2.83 -20.30 -1.39
N VAL A 159 -3.24 -19.03 -1.42
CA VAL A 159 -2.32 -17.91 -1.61
C VAL A 159 -1.31 -17.83 -0.47
N TRP A 160 -1.75 -17.91 0.77
CA TRP A 160 -0.85 -17.87 1.94
C TRP A 160 0.09 -19.08 2.00
N ALA A 161 -0.38 -20.28 1.64
CA ALA A 161 0.43 -21.50 1.74
C ALA A 161 1.44 -21.70 0.59
N ASN A 162 1.19 -21.16 -0.60
CA ASN A 162 1.94 -21.51 -1.82
C ASN A 162 2.79 -20.38 -2.41
N ASN A 163 2.97 -19.27 -1.70
CA ASN A 163 3.84 -18.16 -2.11
C ASN A 163 4.97 -17.96 -1.10
N GLU A 164 6.12 -17.49 -1.57
CA GLU A 164 7.30 -17.19 -0.74
C GLU A 164 7.37 -15.70 -0.40
N TYR A 165 6.86 -14.85 -1.28
CA TYR A 165 6.87 -13.40 -1.08
C TYR A 165 5.46 -12.86 -0.98
N PHE A 166 5.22 -11.96 -0.05
CA PHE A 166 3.93 -11.32 0.17
C PHE A 166 4.10 -9.82 0.15
N VAL A 167 3.40 -9.12 -0.74
CA VAL A 167 3.42 -7.65 -0.81
C VAL A 167 2.04 -7.12 -0.47
N LEU A 168 1.96 -6.27 0.56
CA LEU A 168 0.72 -5.63 0.99
C LEU A 168 0.63 -4.20 0.45
N LEU A 169 -0.39 -3.97 -0.38
CA LEU A 169 -0.75 -2.70 -1.01
C LEU A 169 -2.24 -2.38 -0.89
N ALA A 170 -3.01 -3.20 -0.17
CA ALA A 170 -4.42 -3.00 0.06
C ALA A 170 -4.68 -1.71 0.87
N PRO A 171 -5.80 -1.01 0.64
CA PRO A 171 -6.23 0.06 1.54
C PRO A 171 -6.53 -0.51 2.94
N LEU A 172 -6.38 0.30 3.99
CA LEU A 172 -6.80 -0.07 5.34
C LEU A 172 -8.28 0.25 5.51
N THR A 173 -9.09 -0.78 5.67
CA THR A 173 -10.52 -0.72 5.95
C THR A 173 -10.82 -1.64 7.14
N PRO A 174 -12.05 -1.63 7.69
CA PRO A 174 -12.42 -2.61 8.71
C PRO A 174 -12.21 -4.06 8.26
N ASP A 175 -12.39 -4.36 6.98
CA ASP A 175 -12.25 -5.72 6.42
C ASP A 175 -10.80 -6.13 6.17
N THR A 176 -9.86 -5.18 6.07
CA THR A 176 -8.43 -5.46 5.83
C THR A 176 -7.55 -5.17 7.04
N LYS A 177 -8.13 -4.67 8.14
CA LYS A 177 -7.42 -4.47 9.38
C LYS A 177 -6.95 -5.81 9.93
N HIS A 178 -5.66 -5.90 10.20
CA HIS A 178 -4.97 -7.12 10.66
C HIS A 178 -5.26 -8.32 9.75
N LEU A 179 -5.40 -8.07 8.44
CA LEU A 179 -5.52 -9.11 7.42
C LEU A 179 -4.41 -10.15 7.55
N VAL A 180 -3.20 -9.71 7.92
CA VAL A 180 -2.10 -10.59 8.30
C VAL A 180 -2.00 -10.61 9.81
N ASN A 181 -2.55 -11.67 10.40
CA ASN A 181 -2.52 -11.96 11.83
C ASN A 181 -1.67 -13.21 12.11
N ALA A 182 -1.65 -13.68 13.36
CA ALA A 182 -0.87 -14.86 13.76
C ALA A 182 -1.25 -16.14 12.99
N GLU A 183 -2.53 -16.35 12.68
CA GLU A 183 -2.99 -17.54 11.93
C GLU A 183 -2.50 -17.50 10.48
N VAL A 184 -2.58 -16.33 9.85
CA VAL A 184 -2.09 -16.13 8.47
C VAL A 184 -0.57 -16.29 8.40
N LEU A 185 0.17 -15.72 9.36
CA LEU A 185 1.62 -15.87 9.43
C LEU A 185 2.03 -17.34 9.63
N ALA A 186 1.29 -18.09 10.44
CA ALA A 186 1.55 -19.52 10.67
C ALA A 186 1.23 -20.40 9.45
N ALA A 187 0.37 -19.93 8.54
CA ALA A 187 0.03 -20.63 7.30
C ALA A 187 1.05 -20.38 6.17
N MET A 188 1.93 -19.39 6.30
CA MET A 188 2.97 -19.10 5.32
C MET A 188 4.10 -20.13 5.38
N PRO A 189 4.82 -20.35 4.27
CA PRO A 189 6.08 -21.10 4.27
C PRO A 189 7.10 -20.49 5.23
N SER A 190 7.96 -21.30 5.85
CA SER A 190 8.98 -20.80 6.78
C SER A 190 10.03 -19.89 6.12
N ASN A 191 10.20 -20.00 4.80
CA ASN A 191 11.04 -19.11 4.01
C ASN A 191 10.31 -17.83 3.56
N ALA A 192 9.11 -17.56 4.06
CA ALA A 192 8.31 -16.43 3.59
C ALA A 192 8.92 -15.07 3.96
N VAL A 193 8.80 -14.11 3.04
CA VAL A 193 9.13 -12.70 3.26
C VAL A 193 7.89 -11.86 3.02
N ILE A 194 7.55 -11.01 3.99
CA ILE A 194 6.42 -10.08 3.88
C ILE A 194 6.90 -8.63 3.75
N VAL A 195 6.40 -7.91 2.76
CA VAL A 195 6.68 -6.50 2.54
C VAL A 195 5.39 -5.69 2.65
N ASN A 196 5.37 -4.72 3.56
CA ASN A 196 4.24 -3.81 3.73
C ASN A 196 4.63 -2.38 3.34
N VAL A 197 3.99 -1.92 2.27
CA VAL A 197 4.08 -0.55 1.73
C VAL A 197 2.68 0.07 1.58
N GLY A 198 1.66 -0.59 2.16
CA GLY A 198 0.27 -0.15 2.17
C GLY A 198 0.00 0.67 3.42
N ARG A 199 -0.44 0.00 4.49
CA ARG A 199 -0.70 0.61 5.81
C ARG A 199 -0.23 -0.32 6.92
N GLY A 200 0.30 0.26 8.00
CA GLY A 200 0.79 -0.50 9.16
C GLY A 200 -0.24 -1.50 9.67
N GLY A 201 -1.48 -1.03 9.91
CA GLY A 201 -2.58 -1.83 10.44
C GLY A 201 -3.11 -2.95 9.52
N LEU A 202 -2.51 -3.22 8.36
CA LEU A 202 -2.76 -4.45 7.59
C LEU A 202 -2.13 -5.68 8.26
N ILE A 203 -1.09 -5.47 9.06
CA ILE A 203 -0.40 -6.51 9.81
C ILE A 203 -0.61 -6.26 11.30
N ASP A 204 -0.91 -7.31 12.06
CA ASP A 204 -0.78 -7.28 13.51
C ASP A 204 0.71 -7.26 13.88
N THR A 205 1.21 -6.12 14.35
CA THR A 205 2.63 -5.87 14.65
C THR A 205 3.19 -6.85 15.69
N GLU A 206 2.39 -7.25 16.70
CA GLU A 206 2.83 -8.18 17.74
C GLU A 206 2.95 -9.59 17.16
N ALA A 207 1.95 -10.02 16.39
CA ALA A 207 1.98 -11.31 15.70
C ALA A 207 3.17 -11.41 14.72
N LEU A 208 3.45 -10.34 13.97
CA LEU A 208 4.61 -10.26 13.09
C LEU A 208 5.92 -10.39 13.88
N THR A 209 6.04 -9.66 14.98
CA THR A 209 7.23 -9.66 15.83
C THR A 209 7.51 -11.05 16.38
N ASP A 210 6.48 -11.75 16.86
CA ASP A 210 6.64 -13.12 17.36
C ASP A 210 6.93 -14.11 16.23
N ALA A 211 6.28 -13.99 15.07
CA ALA A 211 6.55 -14.85 13.92
C ALA A 211 8.03 -14.74 13.47
N LEU A 212 8.57 -13.53 13.39
CA LEU A 212 9.98 -13.31 13.04
C LEU A 212 10.94 -13.79 14.12
N ARG A 213 10.63 -13.53 15.40
CA ARG A 213 11.45 -13.95 16.53
C ARG A 213 11.60 -15.47 16.59
N HIS A 214 10.55 -16.21 16.25
CA HIS A 214 10.55 -17.68 16.28
C HIS A 214 10.93 -18.32 14.93
N GLY A 215 11.20 -17.52 13.90
CA GLY A 215 11.51 -18.04 12.55
C GLY A 215 10.32 -18.72 11.86
N THR A 216 9.09 -18.34 12.23
CA THR A 216 7.87 -18.77 11.52
C THR A 216 7.87 -18.25 10.09
N ILE A 217 8.42 -17.06 9.87
CA ILE A 217 8.72 -16.50 8.54
C ILE A 217 10.17 -15.99 8.51
N ALA A 218 10.74 -15.86 7.31
CA ALA A 218 12.15 -15.54 7.12
C ALA A 218 12.49 -14.05 7.24
N GLY A 219 11.54 -13.15 6.96
CA GLY A 219 11.84 -11.72 7.06
C GLY A 219 10.68 -10.78 6.74
N ALA A 220 10.90 -9.49 7.02
CA ALA A 220 9.93 -8.44 6.74
C ALA A 220 10.56 -7.14 6.21
N GLY A 221 9.89 -6.49 5.28
CA GLY A 221 10.20 -5.14 4.80
C GLY A 221 9.06 -4.18 5.10
N LEU A 222 9.31 -3.12 5.87
CA LEU A 222 8.24 -2.24 6.38
C LEU A 222 8.53 -0.78 6.01
N ASP A 223 7.71 -0.20 5.13
CA ASP A 223 7.68 1.26 4.91
C ASP A 223 6.66 1.95 5.82
N VAL A 224 5.75 1.17 6.40
CA VAL A 224 4.64 1.60 7.27
C VAL A 224 4.57 0.68 8.48
N THR A 225 4.15 1.21 9.63
CA THR A 225 4.09 0.46 10.91
C THR A 225 2.83 0.81 11.71
N GLU A 226 2.43 -0.05 12.65
CA GLU A 226 1.38 0.27 13.63
C GLU A 226 1.94 0.06 15.05
N PRO A 227 2.09 1.12 15.88
CA PRO A 227 1.85 2.53 15.57
C PRO A 227 2.90 3.12 14.61
N GLU A 228 2.61 4.30 14.06
CA GLU A 228 3.53 5.04 13.17
C GLU A 228 3.86 6.41 13.78
N PRO A 229 5.15 6.73 14.06
CA PRO A 229 6.33 5.87 13.89
C PRO A 229 6.36 4.71 14.89
N LEU A 230 7.07 3.64 14.53
CA LEU A 230 7.33 2.53 15.45
C LEU A 230 8.11 3.02 16.69
N PRO A 231 7.78 2.58 17.91
CA PRO A 231 8.49 2.99 19.13
C PRO A 231 9.98 2.69 19.02
N ALA A 232 10.82 3.60 19.55
CA ALA A 232 12.28 3.51 19.38
C ALA A 232 12.92 2.29 20.07
N ASP A 233 12.24 1.71 21.05
CA ASP A 233 12.64 0.52 21.81
C ASP A 233 11.97 -0.77 21.29
N HIS A 234 11.26 -0.71 20.16
CA HIS A 234 10.55 -1.87 19.62
C HIS A 234 11.52 -2.95 19.09
N PRO A 235 11.30 -4.26 19.39
CA PRO A 235 12.24 -5.33 19.04
C PRO A 235 12.56 -5.49 17.54
N LEU A 236 11.63 -5.11 16.66
CA LEU A 236 11.84 -5.17 15.20
C LEU A 236 13.05 -4.35 14.72
N TRP A 237 13.45 -3.31 15.46
CA TRP A 237 14.63 -2.52 15.12
C TRP A 237 15.92 -3.35 15.14
N ASP A 238 16.02 -4.33 16.05
CA ASP A 238 17.22 -5.11 16.27
C ASP A 238 17.29 -6.41 15.46
N MET A 239 16.19 -6.80 14.81
CA MET A 239 16.12 -8.02 13.99
C MET A 239 16.80 -7.83 12.64
N ASP A 240 17.84 -8.60 12.33
CA ASP A 240 18.57 -8.53 11.05
C ASP A 240 17.74 -9.01 9.84
N THR A 241 16.62 -9.70 10.10
CA THR A 241 15.63 -10.15 9.11
C THR A 241 14.57 -9.09 8.78
N VAL A 242 14.63 -7.90 9.41
CA VAL A 242 13.61 -6.85 9.27
C VAL A 242 14.21 -5.55 8.76
N VAL A 243 13.85 -5.14 7.54
CA VAL A 243 14.24 -3.84 7.00
C VAL A 243 13.09 -2.85 7.20
N ILE A 244 13.35 -1.73 7.86
CA ILE A 244 12.36 -0.66 8.08
C ILE A 244 12.83 0.60 7.37
N THR A 245 11.96 1.20 6.57
CA THR A 245 12.16 2.52 5.95
C THR A 245 11.18 3.52 6.54
N PRO A 246 11.49 4.83 6.53
CA PRO A 246 10.48 5.84 6.83
C PRO A 246 9.46 5.86 5.69
N HIS A 247 8.17 6.06 6.03
CA HIS A 247 7.05 6.15 5.09
C HIS A 247 7.21 7.31 4.10
N THR A 248 8.02 7.06 3.07
CA THR A 248 8.54 8.07 2.13
C THR A 248 8.50 7.57 0.69
N ALA A 249 7.92 6.40 0.44
CA ALA A 249 7.64 5.92 -0.91
C ALA A 249 6.70 6.86 -1.71
N ASN A 250 6.01 7.79 -1.04
CA ASN A 250 5.03 8.73 -1.57
C ASN A 250 5.36 10.21 -1.29
N ILE A 251 6.62 10.63 -1.48
CA ILE A 251 7.09 12.00 -1.15
C ILE A 251 6.20 13.10 -1.81
N PRO A 252 5.70 14.09 -1.04
CA PRO A 252 4.81 15.14 -1.53
C PRO A 252 5.29 15.89 -2.79
N ARG A 253 6.60 16.15 -2.91
CA ARG A 253 7.19 16.87 -4.06
C ARG A 253 6.88 16.21 -5.41
N PHE A 254 6.76 14.88 -5.47
CA PHE A 254 6.37 14.19 -6.71
C PHE A 254 4.89 14.43 -7.06
N MET A 255 4.03 14.51 -6.05
CA MET A 255 2.63 14.85 -6.23
C MET A 255 2.41 16.28 -6.66
N GLU A 256 3.16 17.24 -6.12
CA GLU A 256 3.01 18.65 -6.49
C GLU A 256 3.12 18.87 -8.00
N ARG A 257 3.97 18.10 -8.66
CA ARG A 257 4.18 18.16 -10.12
C ARG A 257 3.10 17.43 -10.93
N ARG A 258 2.36 16.50 -10.32
CA ARG A 258 1.46 15.56 -11.02
C ARG A 258 -0.03 15.80 -10.73
N VAL A 259 -0.37 16.34 -9.57
CA VAL A 259 -1.77 16.48 -9.12
C VAL A 259 -2.59 17.42 -9.99
N GLY A 260 -1.98 18.44 -10.59
CA GLY A 260 -2.69 19.34 -11.50
C GLY A 260 -3.24 18.61 -12.72
N ALA A 261 -2.45 17.74 -13.34
CA ALA A 261 -2.90 16.96 -14.49
C ALA A 261 -3.95 15.91 -14.11
N LEU A 262 -3.84 15.29 -12.93
CA LEU A 262 -4.86 14.36 -12.43
C LEU A 262 -6.18 15.09 -12.13
N ALA A 263 -6.11 16.26 -11.48
CA ALA A 263 -7.26 17.10 -11.17
C ALA A 263 -8.04 17.46 -12.44
N VAL A 264 -7.33 17.87 -13.49
CA VAL A 264 -7.94 18.17 -14.80
C VAL A 264 -8.64 16.95 -15.39
N LYS A 265 -8.00 15.77 -15.39
CA LYS A 265 -8.63 14.53 -15.91
C LYS A 265 -9.87 14.13 -15.13
N ASN A 266 -9.84 14.25 -13.80
CA ASN A 266 -11.00 13.98 -12.96
C ASN A 266 -12.12 14.99 -13.19
N TRP A 267 -11.78 16.27 -13.33
CA TRP A 267 -12.73 17.31 -13.67
C TRP A 267 -13.41 17.07 -15.02
N GLU A 268 -12.65 16.69 -16.06
CA GLU A 268 -13.19 16.36 -17.38
C GLU A 268 -14.23 15.23 -17.31
N LYS A 269 -13.95 14.16 -16.55
CA LYS A 269 -14.90 13.07 -16.31
C LYS A 269 -16.13 13.50 -15.51
N PHE A 270 -15.92 14.28 -14.46
CA PHE A 270 -17.02 14.81 -13.67
C PHE A 270 -17.95 15.70 -14.52
N ALA A 271 -17.37 16.61 -15.31
CA ALA A 271 -18.10 17.53 -16.17
C ALA A 271 -18.86 16.84 -17.31
N SER A 272 -18.41 15.66 -17.76
CA SER A 272 -19.15 14.81 -18.71
C SER A 272 -20.23 13.95 -18.06
N GLY A 273 -20.42 14.04 -16.73
CA GLY A 273 -21.36 13.22 -15.98
C GLY A 273 -20.87 11.78 -15.72
N GLU A 274 -19.58 11.51 -15.97
CA GLU A 274 -18.98 10.20 -15.78
C GLU A 274 -18.38 10.03 -14.36
N GLN A 275 -17.97 8.81 -14.05
CA GLN A 275 -17.17 8.49 -12.86
C GLN A 275 -15.75 9.05 -13.02
N MET A 276 -15.22 9.71 -11.98
CA MET A 276 -13.84 10.22 -12.03
C MET A 276 -12.84 9.06 -11.99
N HIS A 277 -11.63 9.26 -12.51
CA HIS A 277 -10.62 8.21 -12.59
C HIS A 277 -10.19 7.69 -11.22
N THR A 278 -10.14 8.58 -10.23
CA THR A 278 -9.73 8.28 -8.85
C THR A 278 -10.83 8.64 -7.85
N GLU A 279 -12.09 8.48 -8.28
CA GLU A 279 -13.24 8.74 -7.44
C GLU A 279 -13.22 7.85 -6.19
N VAL A 280 -13.42 8.51 -5.05
CA VAL A 280 -13.52 7.87 -3.74
C VAL A 280 -14.94 7.37 -3.54
N ASP A 281 -15.08 6.10 -3.19
CA ASP A 281 -16.29 5.55 -2.63
C ASP A 281 -16.25 5.77 -1.10
N VAL A 282 -17.02 6.76 -0.64
CA VAL A 282 -17.01 7.19 0.77
C VAL A 282 -17.50 6.10 1.71
N ASP A 283 -18.42 5.24 1.26
CA ASP A 283 -18.97 4.15 2.06
C ASP A 283 -18.00 2.97 2.12
N ALA A 284 -17.31 2.67 1.00
CA ALA A 284 -16.29 1.63 0.96
C ALA A 284 -14.95 2.06 1.59
N GLY A 285 -14.72 3.37 1.73
CA GLY A 285 -13.55 3.96 2.38
C GLY A 285 -12.30 4.11 1.50
N TYR A 286 -12.41 4.08 0.17
CA TYR A 286 -11.28 4.24 -0.75
C TYR A 286 -11.64 4.73 -2.16
#